data_AF-A0A3A6ML85-F1
#
_entry.id   AF-A0A3A6ML85-F1
#
_cell.length_a   1.000
_cell.length_b   1.000
_cell.length_c   1.000
_cell.angle_alpha   90.00
_cell.angle_beta   90.00
_cell.angle_gamma   90.00
#
_symmetry.space_group_name_H-M   'P 1'
#
loop_
_entity.id
_entity.type
_entity.pdbx_description
1 polymer ?
#
loop_
_entity_poly.entity_id
_entity_poly.type
_entity_poly.pdbx_seq_one_letter_code
_entity_poly.pdbx_strand_id
1 'polypeptide(L)'
;MVYLFLGASLVVILIGAKFFTNGVEWLGVRLGLARGAVGSVLAAIGTALPETMIPLVAILMGHGQASQDIGVGAILGAPFMLGTVGFMLAGMMTILLIRRRRRAVLLPHPALVRRDLGFFLMAYSLAIGAAFLPQALRPVVVVLLLAAYIAFVARALSQGEKCGEGDDVGPLLAVPQMANPPLVLILLQVVFSFMVILGGAKVFVHGIGILAHTFGVAPFIFALLIAPIATEMPELFNSLIWIREGKDTLALGNITGAMVFQSSIVPAIGISFTAWQLTPAAFVSAALALTSAWIVFLTVRRRGYLYGPLLFLMGAGFYAFFVTMVISGAL
;
A
#
# COMPACT_ATOMS: atom_id res chain seq x y z
N MET A 1 22.59 -9.74 -13.29
CA MET A 1 22.91 -9.77 -11.85
C MET A 1 22.04 -8.82 -11.04
N VAL A 2 21.92 -7.53 -11.40
CA VAL A 2 21.12 -6.54 -10.64
C VAL A 2 19.65 -6.94 -10.43
N TYR A 3 18.99 -7.52 -11.44
CA TYR A 3 17.61 -8.02 -11.31
C TYR A 3 17.45 -9.10 -10.23
N LEU A 4 18.44 -9.98 -10.09
CA LEU A 4 18.43 -11.04 -9.07
C LEU A 4 18.58 -10.43 -7.67
N PHE A 5 19.44 -9.43 -7.51
CA PHE A 5 19.59 -8.72 -6.24
C PHE A 5 18.31 -7.95 -5.88
N LEU A 6 17.67 -7.30 -6.84
CA LEU A 6 16.41 -6.58 -6.61
C LEU A 6 15.28 -7.54 -6.22
N GLY A 7 15.11 -8.63 -6.96
CA GLY A 7 14.14 -9.69 -6.61
C GLY A 7 14.43 -10.33 -5.26
N ALA A 8 15.69 -10.64 -4.95
CA ALA A 8 16.07 -11.18 -3.65
C ALA A 8 15.81 -10.18 -2.51
N SER A 9 16.15 -8.90 -2.70
CA SER A 9 15.90 -7.86 -1.70
C SER A 9 14.41 -7.70 -1.39
N LEU A 10 13.55 -7.82 -2.40
CA LEU A 10 12.12 -7.84 -2.21
C LEU A 10 11.67 -9.04 -1.36
N VAL A 11 12.10 -10.25 -1.73
CA VAL A 11 11.75 -11.46 -0.96
C VAL A 11 12.20 -11.32 0.50
N VAL A 12 13.38 -10.75 0.74
CA VAL A 12 13.88 -10.46 2.09
C VAL A 12 13.00 -9.46 2.83
N ILE A 13 12.55 -8.38 2.18
CA ILE A 13 11.62 -7.40 2.76
C ILE A 13 10.31 -8.09 3.15
N LEU A 14 9.72 -8.89 2.25
CA LEU A 14 8.45 -9.55 2.49
C LEU A 14 8.53 -10.60 3.61
N ILE A 15 9.60 -11.41 3.63
CA ILE A 15 9.85 -12.35 4.73
C ILE A 15 10.06 -11.59 6.04
N GLY A 16 10.87 -10.54 6.02
CA GLY A 16 11.10 -9.69 7.18
C GLY A 16 9.80 -9.10 7.73
N ALA A 17 8.91 -8.60 6.87
CA ALA A 17 7.62 -8.05 7.28
C ALA A 17 6.70 -9.10 7.91
N LYS A 18 6.71 -10.34 7.40
CA LYS A 18 5.98 -11.44 8.01
C LYS A 18 6.46 -11.73 9.44
N PHE A 19 7.78 -11.83 9.65
CA PHE A 19 8.34 -12.03 11.00
C PHE A 19 8.11 -10.81 11.89
N PHE A 20 8.21 -9.61 11.35
CA PHE A 20 7.96 -8.38 12.10
C PHE A 20 6.51 -8.34 12.59
N THR A 21 5.54 -8.52 11.69
CA THR A 21 4.10 -8.48 12.00
C THR A 21 3.76 -9.49 13.09
N ASN A 22 4.19 -10.75 12.92
CA ASN A 22 4.02 -11.79 13.94
C ASN A 22 4.68 -11.43 15.29
N GLY A 23 5.85 -10.79 15.27
CA GLY A 23 6.52 -10.34 16.49
C GLY A 23 5.76 -9.22 17.21
N VAL A 24 5.23 -8.25 16.45
CA VAL A 24 4.44 -7.15 17.03
C VAL A 24 3.10 -7.66 17.56
N GLU A 25 2.46 -8.62 16.89
CA GLU A 25 1.26 -9.28 17.41
C GLU A 25 1.52 -9.95 18.77
N TRP A 26 2.59 -10.74 18.86
CA TRP A 26 3.01 -11.36 20.13
C TRP A 26 3.36 -10.34 21.21
N LEU A 27 3.99 -9.22 20.84
CA LEU A 27 4.26 -8.13 21.76
C LEU A 27 2.96 -7.54 22.32
N GLY A 28 1.96 -7.33 21.45
CA GLY A 28 0.64 -6.86 21.86
C GLY A 28 -0.05 -7.79 22.84
N VAL A 29 0.00 -9.10 22.59
CA VAL A 29 -0.52 -10.12 23.52
C VAL A 29 0.20 -10.08 24.86
N ARG A 30 1.54 -9.97 24.86
CA ARG A 30 2.35 -9.88 26.09
C ARG A 30 2.08 -8.63 26.92
N LEU A 31 1.75 -7.52 26.26
CA LEU A 31 1.38 -6.25 26.91
C LEU A 31 -0.07 -6.24 27.41
N GLY A 32 -0.81 -7.34 27.26
CA GLY A 32 -2.21 -7.44 27.70
C GLY A 32 -3.17 -6.60 26.86
N LEU A 33 -2.79 -6.22 25.63
CA LEU A 33 -3.67 -5.48 24.74
C LEU A 33 -4.87 -6.35 24.35
N ALA A 34 -6.02 -5.71 24.18
CA ALA A 34 -7.22 -6.39 23.70
C ALA A 34 -6.91 -7.08 22.35
N ARG A 35 -7.34 -8.33 22.19
CA ARG A 35 -7.08 -9.14 20.97
C ARG A 35 -7.49 -8.41 19.68
N GLY A 36 -8.60 -7.67 19.74
CA GLY A 36 -9.05 -6.82 18.64
C GLY A 36 -8.05 -5.72 18.27
N ALA A 37 -7.36 -5.11 19.24
CA ALA A 37 -6.34 -4.08 18.98
C ALA A 37 -5.05 -4.67 18.40
N VAL A 38 -4.68 -5.88 18.82
CA VAL A 38 -3.52 -6.61 18.29
C VAL A 38 -3.74 -6.98 16.82
N GLY A 39 -4.86 -7.64 16.51
CA GLY A 39 -5.17 -8.09 15.16
C GLY A 39 -5.57 -6.98 14.18
N SER A 40 -5.92 -5.78 14.66
CA SER A 40 -6.27 -4.65 13.79
C SER A 40 -5.13 -3.64 13.65
N VAL A 41 -4.73 -2.98 14.74
CA VAL A 41 -3.79 -1.85 14.67
C VAL A 41 -2.35 -2.32 14.53
N LEU A 42 -1.94 -3.29 15.35
CA LEU A 42 -0.57 -3.78 15.33
C LEU A 42 -0.25 -4.58 14.07
N ALA A 43 -1.18 -5.44 13.65
CA ALA A 43 -1.08 -6.16 12.39
C ALA A 43 -1.01 -5.19 11.20
N ALA A 44 -1.88 -4.16 11.15
CA ALA A 44 -1.87 -3.18 10.07
C ALA A 44 -0.55 -2.37 9.99
N ILE A 45 0.05 -2.03 11.13
CA ILE A 45 1.38 -1.39 11.15
C ILE A 45 2.43 -2.35 10.59
N GLY A 46 2.38 -3.63 10.97
CA GLY A 46 3.33 -4.64 10.50
C GLY A 46 3.24 -4.89 9.00
N THR A 47 2.02 -4.98 8.46
CA THR A 47 1.80 -5.19 7.03
C THR A 47 2.17 -3.98 6.20
N ALA A 48 2.01 -2.76 6.73
CA ALA A 48 2.31 -1.51 6.01
C ALA A 48 3.80 -1.11 6.02
N LEU A 49 4.66 -1.91 6.65
CA LEU A 49 6.09 -1.62 6.75
C LEU A 49 6.84 -1.73 5.43
N PRO A 50 6.75 -2.82 4.65
CA PRO A 50 7.36 -2.90 3.31
C PRO A 50 7.12 -1.65 2.46
N GLU A 51 5.88 -1.22 2.37
CA GLU A 51 5.37 -0.08 1.61
C GLU A 51 5.97 1.23 2.11
N THR A 52 6.16 1.36 3.43
CA THR A 52 6.73 2.56 4.05
C THR A 52 8.26 2.56 4.01
N MET A 53 8.91 1.40 4.10
CA MET A 53 10.36 1.30 4.27
C MET A 53 11.13 1.66 3.01
N ILE A 54 10.63 1.31 1.81
CA ILE A 54 11.27 1.71 0.56
C ILE A 54 11.36 3.25 0.44
N PRO A 55 10.25 4.01 0.51
CA PRO A 55 10.33 5.46 0.42
C PRO A 55 11.06 6.08 1.62
N LEU A 56 10.90 5.55 2.84
CA LEU A 56 11.61 6.05 4.02
C LEU A 56 13.13 5.93 3.86
N VAL A 57 13.62 4.76 3.45
CA VAL A 57 15.06 4.53 3.21
C VAL A 57 15.54 5.40 2.07
N ALA A 58 14.79 5.50 0.97
CA ALA A 58 15.17 6.30 -0.18
C ALA A 58 15.30 7.80 0.17
N ILE A 59 14.42 8.32 1.03
CA ILE A 59 14.38 9.74 1.40
C ILE A 59 15.35 10.08 2.53
N LEU A 60 15.39 9.27 3.61
CA LEU A 60 16.15 9.59 4.82
C LEU A 60 17.59 9.04 4.81
N MET A 61 17.81 7.91 4.15
CA MET A 61 19.12 7.24 4.13
C MET A 61 19.78 7.26 2.76
N GLY A 62 19.05 7.72 1.75
CA GLY A 62 19.54 7.88 0.39
C GLY A 62 20.48 9.07 0.24
N HIS A 63 21.44 8.95 -0.68
CA HIS A 63 22.32 10.06 -1.03
C HIS A 63 21.99 10.56 -2.45
N GLY A 64 21.69 11.86 -2.56
CA GLY A 64 21.47 12.54 -3.83
C GLY A 64 20.03 12.56 -4.33
N GLN A 65 19.80 13.35 -5.39
CA GLN A 65 18.47 13.60 -5.95
C GLN A 65 17.79 12.33 -6.46
N ALA A 66 18.54 11.44 -7.11
CA ALA A 66 18.00 10.19 -7.64
C ALA A 66 17.35 9.32 -6.55
N SER A 67 17.87 9.33 -5.32
CA SER A 67 17.26 8.57 -4.23
C SER A 67 15.97 9.21 -3.71
N GLN A 68 15.91 10.55 -3.67
CA GLN A 68 14.66 11.25 -3.36
C GLN A 68 13.60 10.98 -4.43
N ASP A 69 13.99 10.99 -5.70
CA ASP A 69 13.11 10.68 -6.84
C ASP A 69 12.56 9.25 -6.75
N ILE A 70 13.39 8.27 -6.34
CA ILE A 70 12.94 6.90 -6.05
C ILE A 70 11.92 6.89 -4.92
N GLY A 71 12.18 7.64 -3.85
CA GLY A 71 11.27 7.75 -2.71
C GLY A 71 9.91 8.32 -3.10
N VAL A 72 9.88 9.48 -3.77
CA VAL A 72 8.63 10.10 -4.24
C VAL A 72 7.93 9.22 -5.28
N GLY A 73 8.69 8.56 -6.16
CA GLY A 73 8.18 7.58 -7.12
C GLY A 73 7.44 6.43 -6.43
N ALA A 74 8.05 5.81 -5.41
CA ALA A 74 7.42 4.75 -4.63
C ALA A 74 6.14 5.22 -3.91
N ILE A 75 6.16 6.44 -3.33
CA ILE A 75 4.98 7.03 -2.65
C ILE A 75 3.79 7.16 -3.60
N LEU A 76 4.01 7.69 -4.81
CA LEU A 76 2.94 7.93 -5.77
C LEU A 76 2.56 6.68 -6.56
N GLY A 77 3.50 5.76 -6.71
CA GLY A 77 3.30 4.50 -7.39
C GLY A 77 2.30 3.60 -6.65
N ALA A 78 2.30 3.58 -5.33
CA ALA A 78 1.45 2.66 -4.57
C ALA A 78 -0.06 2.93 -4.76
N PRO A 79 -0.57 4.16 -4.59
CA PRO A 79 -1.95 4.49 -4.96
C PRO A 79 -2.28 4.28 -6.44
N PHE A 80 -1.33 4.55 -7.32
CA PHE A 80 -1.49 4.31 -8.77
C PHE A 80 -1.63 2.81 -9.07
N MET A 81 -0.81 1.96 -8.46
CA MET A 81 -0.82 0.51 -8.63
C MET A 81 -2.13 -0.09 -8.11
N LEU A 82 -2.55 0.24 -6.90
CA LEU A 82 -3.82 -0.23 -6.34
C LEU A 82 -5.02 0.28 -7.15
N GLY A 83 -5.00 1.57 -7.51
CA GLY A 83 -6.03 2.20 -8.32
C GLY A 83 -6.11 1.71 -9.77
N THR A 84 -5.09 1.03 -10.28
CA THR A 84 -5.09 0.49 -11.65
C THR A 84 -5.02 -1.03 -11.65
N VAL A 85 -3.84 -1.60 -11.41
CA VAL A 85 -3.59 -3.04 -11.39
C VAL A 85 -4.41 -3.74 -10.30
N GLY A 86 -4.53 -3.14 -9.11
CA GLY A 86 -5.32 -3.73 -8.03
C GLY A 86 -6.79 -3.93 -8.40
N PHE A 87 -7.45 -2.87 -8.88
CA PHE A 87 -8.81 -2.99 -9.39
C PHE A 87 -8.92 -3.83 -10.66
N MET A 88 -7.93 -3.78 -11.56
CA MET A 88 -7.89 -4.63 -12.74
C MET A 88 -7.95 -6.12 -12.35
N LEU A 89 -7.11 -6.54 -11.39
CA LEU A 89 -7.04 -7.92 -10.93
C LEU A 89 -8.31 -8.33 -10.19
N ALA A 90 -8.87 -7.45 -9.35
CA ALA A 90 -10.17 -7.69 -8.71
C ALA A 90 -11.29 -7.88 -9.74
N GLY A 91 -11.32 -7.04 -10.78
CA GLY A 91 -12.24 -7.13 -11.90
C GLY A 91 -12.08 -8.42 -12.70
N MET A 92 -10.83 -8.74 -13.05
CA MET A 92 -10.46 -9.98 -13.75
C MET A 92 -10.94 -11.21 -12.97
N MET A 93 -10.63 -11.29 -11.67
CA MET A 93 -11.02 -12.42 -10.84
C MET A 93 -12.55 -12.58 -10.78
N THR A 94 -13.27 -11.47 -10.72
CA THR A 94 -14.74 -11.47 -10.75
C THR A 94 -15.28 -12.03 -12.08
N ILE A 95 -14.65 -11.69 -13.21
CA ILE A 95 -15.01 -12.21 -14.54
C ILE A 95 -14.70 -13.71 -14.64
N LEU A 96 -13.53 -14.15 -14.19
CA LEU A 96 -13.12 -15.56 -14.21
C LEU A 96 -14.08 -16.43 -13.37
N LEU A 97 -14.64 -15.87 -12.30
CA LEU A 97 -15.60 -16.55 -11.44
C LEU A 97 -17.06 -16.44 -11.91
N ILE A 98 -17.34 -15.88 -13.11
CA ILE A 98 -18.72 -15.67 -13.58
C ILE A 98 -19.53 -16.97 -13.63
N ARG A 99 -18.91 -18.09 -14.03
CA ARG A 99 -19.56 -19.41 -14.06
C ARG A 99 -19.97 -19.89 -12.66
N ARG A 100 -19.17 -19.56 -11.64
CA ARG A 100 -19.42 -19.94 -10.24
C ARG A 100 -20.42 -19.00 -9.55
N ARG A 101 -20.30 -17.68 -9.81
CA ARG A 101 -21.08 -16.62 -9.15
C ARG A 101 -22.39 -16.26 -9.86
N ARG A 102 -22.61 -16.74 -11.10
CA ARG A 102 -23.73 -16.40 -11.99
C ARG A 102 -23.83 -14.91 -12.39
N ARG A 103 -23.01 -14.03 -11.80
CA ARG A 103 -22.91 -12.59 -12.10
C ARG A 103 -21.46 -12.15 -11.93
N ALA A 104 -20.97 -11.30 -12.82
CA ALA A 104 -19.64 -10.70 -12.74
C ALA A 104 -19.68 -9.40 -11.91
N VAL A 105 -20.16 -9.48 -10.67
CA VAL A 105 -20.24 -8.35 -9.75
C VAL A 105 -19.60 -8.66 -8.41
N LEU A 106 -19.00 -7.64 -7.79
CA LEU A 106 -18.56 -7.63 -6.40
C LEU A 106 -19.63 -6.92 -5.56
N LEU A 107 -19.99 -7.52 -4.45
CA LEU A 107 -21.01 -7.04 -3.51
C LEU A 107 -20.37 -6.64 -2.16
N PRO A 108 -19.47 -5.64 -2.12
CA PRO A 108 -18.90 -5.19 -0.87
C PRO A 108 -19.92 -4.39 -0.05
N HIS A 109 -19.68 -4.25 1.25
CA HIS A 109 -20.47 -3.35 2.09
C HIS A 109 -20.27 -1.89 1.63
N PRO A 110 -21.31 -1.19 1.11
CA PRO A 110 -21.11 0.10 0.44
C PRO A 110 -20.59 1.21 1.35
N ALA A 111 -20.95 1.16 2.64
CA ALA A 111 -20.51 2.14 3.63
C ALA A 111 -19.00 2.12 3.85
N LEU A 112 -18.40 0.91 3.86
CA LEU A 112 -16.97 0.68 4.01
C LEU A 112 -16.22 1.29 2.82
N VAL A 113 -16.52 0.83 1.60
CA VAL A 113 -15.81 1.28 0.40
C VAL A 113 -15.96 2.80 0.20
N ARG A 114 -17.14 3.36 0.49
CA ARG A 114 -17.38 4.80 0.41
C ARG A 114 -16.61 5.59 1.46
N ARG A 115 -16.51 5.08 2.70
CA ARG A 115 -15.71 5.69 3.77
C ARG A 115 -14.25 5.73 3.34
N ASP A 116 -13.68 4.58 3.01
CA ASP A 116 -12.27 4.42 2.67
C ASP A 116 -11.89 5.28 1.46
N LEU A 117 -12.62 5.14 0.34
CA LEU A 117 -12.34 5.95 -0.84
C LEU A 117 -12.59 7.45 -0.61
N GLY A 118 -13.51 7.83 0.26
CA GLY A 118 -13.72 9.22 0.65
C GLY A 118 -12.50 9.81 1.36
N PHE A 119 -11.92 9.06 2.32
CA PHE A 119 -10.68 9.44 2.99
C PHE A 119 -9.49 9.45 2.02
N PHE A 120 -9.37 8.45 1.16
CA PHE A 120 -8.34 8.41 0.11
C PHE A 120 -8.42 9.63 -0.81
N LEU A 121 -9.60 9.92 -1.37
CA LEU A 121 -9.78 11.04 -2.29
C LEU A 121 -9.44 12.38 -1.63
N MET A 122 -9.83 12.56 -0.37
CA MET A 122 -9.50 13.76 0.41
C MET A 122 -7.99 13.86 0.68
N ALA A 123 -7.39 12.83 1.29
CA ALA A 123 -5.99 12.83 1.70
C ALA A 123 -5.05 12.93 0.49
N TYR A 124 -5.29 12.11 -0.54
CA TYR A 124 -4.43 12.11 -1.72
C TYR A 124 -4.53 13.42 -2.51
N SER A 125 -5.72 14.01 -2.64
CA SER A 125 -5.87 15.33 -3.27
C SER A 125 -5.12 16.41 -2.48
N LEU A 126 -5.15 16.36 -1.15
CA LEU A 126 -4.40 17.29 -0.30
C LEU A 126 -2.89 17.09 -0.46
N ALA A 127 -2.41 15.85 -0.51
CA ALA A 127 -1.01 15.52 -0.72
C ALA A 127 -0.48 16.02 -2.08
N ILE A 128 -1.24 15.81 -3.17
CA ILE A 128 -0.88 16.33 -4.50
C ILE A 128 -0.97 17.87 -4.51
N GLY A 129 -1.98 18.45 -3.87
CA GLY A 129 -2.15 19.89 -3.72
C GLY A 129 -0.98 20.58 -3.01
N ALA A 130 -0.29 19.87 -2.10
CA ALA A 130 0.88 20.39 -1.40
C ALA A 130 2.04 20.78 -2.33
N ALA A 131 2.11 20.20 -3.53
CA ALA A 131 3.12 20.55 -4.54
C ALA A 131 3.01 22.01 -5.00
N PHE A 132 1.81 22.59 -4.94
CA PHE A 132 1.53 23.98 -5.34
C PHE A 132 1.62 24.97 -4.17
N LEU A 133 1.82 24.48 -2.94
CA LEU A 133 1.87 25.33 -1.75
C LEU A 133 3.29 25.82 -1.46
N PRO A 134 3.42 27.06 -0.94
CA PRO A 134 4.68 27.54 -0.34
C PRO A 134 5.18 26.59 0.74
N GLN A 135 6.50 26.48 0.88
CA GLN A 135 7.14 25.57 1.84
C GLN A 135 6.65 25.78 3.28
N ALA A 136 6.32 27.02 3.65
CA ALA A 136 5.79 27.36 4.98
C ALA A 136 4.43 26.71 5.31
N LEU A 137 3.60 26.39 4.30
CA LEU A 137 2.27 25.80 4.51
C LEU A 137 2.28 24.27 4.45
N ARG A 138 3.36 23.65 3.99
CA ARG A 138 3.47 22.19 3.86
C ARG A 138 3.35 21.43 5.19
N PRO A 139 3.90 21.91 6.33
CA PRO A 139 3.69 21.25 7.62
C PRO A 139 2.21 21.18 8.02
N VAL A 140 1.39 22.16 7.62
CA VAL A 140 -0.06 22.13 7.86
C VAL A 140 -0.69 20.96 7.11
N VAL A 141 -0.30 20.74 5.84
CA VAL A 141 -0.76 19.58 5.07
C VAL A 141 -0.35 18.27 5.75
N VAL A 142 0.90 18.16 6.21
CA VAL A 142 1.38 16.96 6.93
C VAL A 142 0.50 16.67 8.15
N VAL A 143 0.22 17.67 8.98
CA VAL A 143 -0.66 17.53 10.16
C VAL A 143 -2.07 17.09 9.73
N LEU A 144 -2.62 17.68 8.67
CA LEU A 144 -3.94 17.31 8.16
C LEU A 144 -3.98 15.87 7.62
N LEU A 145 -2.94 15.39 6.95
CA LEU A 145 -2.84 14.01 6.46
C LEU A 145 -2.80 13.01 7.63
N LEU A 146 -1.99 13.28 8.65
CA LEU A 146 -1.91 12.44 9.84
C LEU A 146 -3.23 12.45 10.63
N ALA A 147 -3.85 13.63 10.79
CA ALA A 147 -5.15 13.76 11.41
C ALA A 147 -6.26 13.02 10.63
N ALA A 148 -6.22 13.07 9.29
CA ALA A 148 -7.15 12.33 8.44
C ALA A 148 -6.99 10.82 8.62
N TYR A 149 -5.76 10.30 8.72
CA TYR A 149 -5.53 8.89 8.98
C TYR A 149 -5.99 8.47 10.39
N ILE A 150 -5.70 9.27 11.41
CA ILE A 150 -6.20 9.01 12.78
C ILE A 150 -7.73 9.01 12.81
N ALA A 151 -8.37 9.97 12.14
CA ALA A 151 -9.83 10.01 12.02
C ALA A 151 -10.40 8.80 11.26
N PHE A 152 -9.69 8.33 10.22
CA PHE A 152 -10.03 7.10 9.51
C PHE A 152 -9.97 5.87 10.43
N VAL A 153 -8.85 5.67 11.15
CA VAL A 153 -8.69 4.56 12.10
C VAL A 153 -9.73 4.63 13.21
N ALA A 154 -9.97 5.80 13.80
CA ALA A 154 -10.99 5.99 14.82
C ALA A 154 -12.39 5.62 14.30
N ARG A 155 -12.73 6.02 13.06
CA ARG A 155 -13.99 5.64 12.43
C ARG A 155 -14.06 4.14 12.14
N ALA A 156 -13.00 3.54 11.62
CA ALA A 156 -12.93 2.11 11.33
C ALA A 156 -13.16 1.27 12.59
N LEU A 157 -12.50 1.63 13.70
CA LEU A 157 -12.68 0.97 14.99
C LEU A 157 -14.08 1.19 15.57
N SER A 158 -14.65 2.41 15.45
CA SER A 158 -15.98 2.72 15.99
C SER A 158 -17.13 2.02 15.27
N GLN A 159 -16.95 1.66 14.00
CA GLN A 159 -17.99 1.00 13.19
C GLN A 159 -18.10 -0.50 13.48
N GLY A 160 -17.36 -1.01 14.47
CA GLY A 160 -17.52 -2.38 14.94
C GLY A 160 -17.28 -3.40 13.84
N GLU A 161 -16.35 -3.12 12.93
CA GLU A 161 -15.76 -4.17 12.11
C GLU A 161 -15.04 -5.09 13.08
N LYS A 162 -15.78 -6.08 13.58
CA LYS A 162 -15.20 -7.25 14.22
C LYS A 162 -14.28 -7.87 13.18
N CYS A 163 -13.00 -7.47 13.19
CA CYS A 163 -11.93 -8.36 12.74
C CYS A 163 -12.25 -9.71 13.37
N GLY A 164 -12.32 -10.74 12.52
CA GLY A 164 -12.92 -12.03 12.86
C GLY A 164 -12.61 -12.47 14.28
N GLU A 165 -13.67 -12.83 15.01
CA GLU A 165 -13.52 -13.69 16.18
C GLU A 165 -12.76 -14.94 15.72
N GLY A 166 -11.54 -15.09 16.23
CA GLY A 166 -10.71 -16.28 16.03
C GLY A 166 -9.64 -16.11 14.97
N ASP A 167 -8.46 -15.69 15.41
CA ASP A 167 -7.26 -16.48 15.21
C ASP A 167 -6.41 -16.27 16.46
N ASP A 168 -6.06 -17.37 17.14
CA ASP A 168 -4.96 -17.32 18.10
C ASP A 168 -3.72 -16.81 17.35
N VAL A 169 -2.96 -15.90 17.95
CA VAL A 169 -1.69 -15.47 17.36
C VAL A 169 -0.88 -16.73 17.11
N GLY A 170 -0.57 -16.98 15.83
CA GLY A 170 0.19 -18.16 15.43
C GLY A 170 1.52 -18.25 16.18
N PRO A 171 2.14 -19.43 16.25
CA PRO A 171 3.38 -19.59 16.99
C PRO A 171 4.43 -18.57 16.55
N LEU A 172 5.23 -18.07 17.49
CA LEU A 172 6.27 -17.09 17.18
C LEU A 172 7.23 -17.68 16.14
N LEU A 173 7.33 -17.03 14.97
CA LEU A 173 7.98 -17.62 13.79
C LEU A 173 9.47 -17.94 14.02
N ALA A 174 10.17 -17.18 14.86
CA ALA A 174 11.56 -17.46 15.22
C ALA A 174 11.70 -18.71 16.11
N VAL A 175 10.67 -19.05 16.88
CA VAL A 175 10.71 -20.16 17.86
C VAL A 175 9.37 -20.91 17.87
N PRO A 176 8.99 -21.61 16.78
CA PRO A 176 7.62 -22.11 16.61
C PRO A 176 7.21 -23.17 17.63
N GLN A 177 8.19 -23.79 18.29
CA GLN A 177 8.00 -24.84 19.28
C GLN A 177 7.55 -24.32 20.66
N MET A 178 7.69 -23.01 20.92
CA MET A 178 7.35 -22.42 22.21
C MET A 178 5.94 -21.84 22.19
N ALA A 179 5.02 -22.46 22.93
CA ALA A 179 3.65 -21.97 23.06
C ALA A 179 3.56 -20.60 23.77
N ASN A 180 4.51 -20.29 24.65
CA ASN A 180 4.58 -19.02 25.38
C ASN A 180 6.00 -18.43 25.30
N PRO A 181 6.35 -17.74 24.20
CA PRO A 181 7.69 -17.19 24.00
C PRO A 181 8.01 -16.09 25.05
N PRO A 182 9.23 -16.05 25.60
CA PRO A 182 9.67 -14.97 26.49
C PRO A 182 9.71 -13.62 25.76
N LEU A 183 9.44 -12.53 26.48
CA LEU A 183 9.42 -11.17 25.94
C LEU A 183 10.71 -10.83 25.17
N VAL A 184 11.86 -11.30 25.66
CA VAL A 184 13.16 -11.09 25.02
C VAL A 184 13.19 -11.66 23.60
N LEU A 185 12.67 -12.88 23.37
CA LEU A 185 12.66 -13.48 22.03
C LEU A 185 11.69 -12.76 21.09
N ILE A 186 10.57 -12.27 21.60
CA ILE A 186 9.63 -11.45 20.83
C ILE A 186 10.31 -10.15 20.40
N LEU A 187 10.95 -9.44 21.34
CA LEU A 187 11.66 -8.19 21.05
C LEU A 187 12.83 -8.43 20.08
N LEU A 188 13.58 -9.51 20.24
CA LEU A 188 14.64 -9.88 19.31
C LEU A 188 14.09 -10.14 17.90
N GLN A 189 12.97 -10.86 17.76
CA GLN A 189 12.33 -11.06 16.46
C GLN A 189 11.89 -9.73 15.84
N VAL A 190 11.23 -8.84 16.61
CA VAL A 190 10.78 -7.53 16.12
C VAL A 190 11.98 -6.69 15.63
N VAL A 191 13.01 -6.54 16.46
CA VAL A 191 14.19 -5.73 16.13
C VAL A 191 14.96 -6.33 14.96
N PHE A 192 15.21 -7.64 14.98
CA PHE A 192 15.95 -8.31 13.90
C PHE A 192 15.20 -8.22 12.57
N SER A 193 13.89 -8.49 12.58
CA SER A 193 13.07 -8.39 11.36
C SER A 193 13.04 -6.97 10.82
N PHE A 194 12.94 -5.96 11.69
CA PHE A 194 13.04 -4.56 11.28
C PHE A 194 14.38 -4.25 10.61
N MET A 195 15.50 -4.71 11.17
CA MET A 195 16.83 -4.53 10.56
C MET A 195 16.98 -5.25 9.22
N VAL A 196 16.37 -6.45 9.08
CA VAL A 196 16.32 -7.19 7.81
C VAL A 196 15.53 -6.42 6.75
N ILE A 197 14.35 -5.90 7.10
CA ILE A 197 13.54 -5.06 6.20
C ILE A 197 14.34 -3.82 5.79
N LEU A 198 14.99 -3.15 6.75
CA LEU A 198 15.79 -1.95 6.50
C LEU A 198 16.96 -2.23 5.55
N GLY A 199 17.68 -3.34 5.76
CA GLY A 199 18.75 -3.79 4.89
C GLY A 199 18.25 -4.14 3.48
N GLY A 200 17.13 -4.87 3.39
CA GLY A 200 16.48 -5.20 2.12
C GLY A 200 16.06 -3.96 1.35
N ALA A 201 15.43 -2.98 2.01
CA ALA A 201 15.02 -1.72 1.41
C ALA A 201 16.22 -0.92 0.88
N LYS A 202 17.36 -0.90 1.58
CA LYS A 202 18.59 -0.26 1.08
C LYS A 202 19.10 -0.90 -0.21
N VAL A 203 19.16 -2.23 -0.25
CA VAL A 203 19.58 -2.98 -1.44
C VAL A 203 18.59 -2.73 -2.59
N PHE A 204 17.29 -2.71 -2.30
CA PHE A 204 16.23 -2.46 -3.28
C PHE A 204 16.35 -1.07 -3.91
N VAL A 205 16.47 -0.01 -3.10
CA VAL A 205 16.64 1.37 -3.56
C VAL A 205 17.89 1.52 -4.42
N HIS A 206 19.02 0.93 -3.98
CA HIS A 206 20.24 0.93 -4.77
C HIS A 206 20.08 0.19 -6.11
N GLY A 207 19.41 -0.96 -6.10
CA GLY A 207 19.11 -1.74 -7.30
C GLY A 207 18.25 -0.97 -8.30
N ILE A 208 17.22 -0.25 -7.83
CA ILE A 208 16.41 0.63 -8.68
C ILE A 208 17.27 1.69 -9.36
N GLY A 209 18.18 2.33 -8.64
CA GLY A 209 19.07 3.35 -9.21
C GLY A 209 19.94 2.79 -10.34
N ILE A 210 20.51 1.60 -10.15
CA ILE A 210 21.32 0.95 -11.20
C ILE A 210 20.47 0.57 -12.41
N LEU A 211 19.26 0.01 -12.20
CA LEU A 211 18.39 -0.37 -13.30
C LEU A 211 17.91 0.85 -14.08
N ALA A 212 17.49 1.91 -13.41
CA ALA A 212 17.10 3.17 -14.03
C ALA A 212 18.20 3.70 -14.96
N HIS A 213 19.46 3.74 -14.48
CA HIS A 213 20.60 4.13 -15.29
C HIS A 213 20.86 3.18 -16.48
N THR A 214 20.70 1.86 -16.27
CA THR A 214 20.93 0.85 -17.32
C THR A 214 19.90 0.94 -18.45
N PHE A 215 18.64 1.24 -18.12
CA PHE A 215 17.56 1.38 -19.11
C PHE A 215 17.43 2.79 -19.67
N GLY A 216 18.20 3.77 -19.17
CA GLY A 216 18.05 5.18 -19.55
C GLY A 216 16.70 5.77 -19.17
N VAL A 217 16.05 5.22 -18.14
CA VAL A 217 14.74 5.67 -17.63
C VAL A 217 14.95 6.42 -16.32
N ALA A 218 14.16 7.47 -16.08
CA ALA A 218 14.25 8.24 -14.84
C ALA A 218 14.03 7.33 -13.61
N PRO A 219 14.87 7.43 -12.54
CA PRO A 219 14.70 6.64 -11.32
C PRO A 219 13.30 6.73 -10.71
N PHE A 220 12.69 7.92 -10.80
CA PHE A 220 11.30 8.16 -10.42
C PHE A 220 10.31 7.20 -11.10
N ILE A 221 10.36 7.08 -12.43
CA ILE A 221 9.46 6.23 -13.22
C ILE A 221 9.64 4.76 -12.83
N PHE A 222 10.90 4.33 -12.71
CA PHE A 222 11.21 2.95 -12.35
C PHE A 222 10.69 2.62 -10.95
N ALA A 223 10.87 3.52 -9.99
CA ALA A 223 10.34 3.35 -8.63
C ALA A 223 8.81 3.35 -8.60
N LEU A 224 8.16 4.26 -9.35
CA LEU A 224 6.71 4.36 -9.45
C LEU A 224 6.06 3.08 -9.99
N LEU A 225 6.72 2.42 -10.96
CA LEU A 225 6.19 1.19 -11.55
C LEU A 225 6.59 -0.07 -10.79
N ILE A 226 7.85 -0.19 -10.36
CA ILE A 226 8.39 -1.46 -9.86
C ILE A 226 8.26 -1.60 -8.35
N ALA A 227 8.45 -0.53 -7.57
CA ALA A 227 8.39 -0.61 -6.11
C ALA A 227 7.00 -1.09 -5.60
N PRO A 228 5.88 -0.56 -6.11
CA PRO A 228 4.55 -1.00 -5.68
C PRO A 228 4.19 -2.41 -6.11
N ILE A 229 4.65 -2.88 -7.28
CA ILE A 229 4.44 -4.28 -7.68
C ILE A 229 4.95 -5.20 -6.57
N ALA A 230 6.11 -4.83 -6.04
CA ALA A 230 6.81 -5.54 -5.00
C ALA A 230 6.03 -5.54 -3.67
N THR A 231 5.63 -4.35 -3.23
CA THR A 231 5.08 -4.15 -1.88
C THR A 231 3.58 -4.31 -1.78
N GLU A 232 2.83 -4.23 -2.88
CA GLU A 232 1.36 -4.37 -2.89
C GLU A 232 0.89 -5.78 -3.31
N MET A 233 1.78 -6.58 -3.91
CA MET A 233 1.42 -7.92 -4.38
C MET A 233 0.86 -8.82 -3.29
N PRO A 234 1.47 -8.95 -2.09
CA PRO A 234 0.94 -9.80 -1.02
C PRO A 234 -0.51 -9.47 -0.65
N GLU A 235 -0.83 -8.20 -0.53
CA GLU A 235 -2.13 -7.64 -0.17
C GLU A 235 -3.14 -7.88 -1.29
N LEU A 236 -2.70 -7.70 -2.54
CA LEU A 236 -3.50 -8.03 -3.72
C LEU A 236 -3.80 -9.52 -3.77
N PHE A 237 -2.84 -10.41 -3.49
CA PHE A 237 -3.08 -11.85 -3.44
C PHE A 237 -4.13 -12.23 -2.40
N ASN A 238 -4.07 -11.68 -1.18
CA ASN A 238 -5.10 -11.89 -0.15
C ASN A 238 -6.48 -11.42 -0.64
N SER A 239 -6.53 -10.26 -1.27
CA SER A 239 -7.77 -9.71 -1.86
C SER A 239 -8.34 -10.65 -2.94
N LEU A 240 -7.50 -11.23 -3.80
CA LEU A 240 -7.92 -12.19 -4.82
C LEU A 240 -8.42 -13.51 -4.21
N ILE A 241 -7.81 -13.98 -3.13
CA ILE A 241 -8.26 -15.17 -2.38
C ILE A 241 -9.64 -14.89 -1.78
N TRP A 242 -9.85 -13.74 -1.14
CA TRP A 242 -11.15 -13.37 -0.58
C TRP A 242 -12.24 -13.20 -1.66
N ILE A 243 -11.90 -12.65 -2.84
CA ILE A 243 -12.81 -12.67 -4.00
C ILE A 243 -13.07 -14.11 -4.45
N ARG A 244 -12.10 -15.02 -4.44
CA ARG A 244 -12.38 -16.44 -4.72
C ARG A 244 -13.36 -17.06 -3.74
N GLU A 245 -13.33 -16.62 -2.49
CA GLU A 245 -14.13 -17.15 -1.38
C GLU A 245 -15.51 -16.50 -1.23
N GLY A 246 -15.84 -15.44 -1.99
CA GLY A 246 -17.11 -14.73 -1.82
C GLY A 246 -17.06 -13.60 -0.78
N LYS A 247 -15.89 -13.30 -0.22
CA LYS A 247 -15.66 -12.31 0.84
C LYS A 247 -15.37 -10.92 0.24
N ASP A 248 -16.29 -10.42 -0.58
CA ASP A 248 -16.07 -9.20 -1.37
C ASP A 248 -15.80 -7.96 -0.50
N THR A 249 -16.49 -7.83 0.63
CA THR A 249 -16.26 -6.72 1.58
C THR A 249 -14.83 -6.70 2.12
N LEU A 250 -14.28 -7.86 2.50
CA LEU A 250 -12.90 -7.96 2.99
C LEU A 250 -11.89 -7.66 1.90
N ALA A 251 -12.11 -8.20 0.70
CA ALA A 251 -11.24 -7.94 -0.44
C ALA A 251 -11.17 -6.47 -0.82
N LEU A 252 -12.33 -5.80 -0.94
CA LEU A 252 -12.35 -4.38 -1.28
C LEU A 252 -11.83 -3.53 -0.13
N GLY A 253 -12.17 -3.84 1.11
CA GLY A 253 -11.68 -3.10 2.28
C GLY A 253 -10.17 -3.16 2.43
N ASN A 254 -9.53 -4.27 2.05
CA ASN A 254 -8.08 -4.38 2.02
C ASN A 254 -7.45 -3.44 0.98
N ILE A 255 -7.96 -3.46 -0.26
CA ILE A 255 -7.47 -2.56 -1.32
C ILE A 255 -7.70 -1.10 -0.94
N THR A 256 -8.94 -0.73 -0.56
CA THR A 256 -9.28 0.67 -0.29
C THR A 256 -8.67 1.19 1.00
N GLY A 257 -8.53 0.35 2.02
CA GLY A 257 -7.85 0.68 3.27
C GLY A 257 -6.35 0.94 3.05
N ALA A 258 -5.67 0.10 2.27
CA ALA A 258 -4.27 0.32 1.89
C ALA A 258 -4.09 1.65 1.12
N MET A 259 -5.01 1.99 0.22
CA MET A 259 -5.02 3.30 -0.45
C MET A 259 -5.12 4.47 0.55
N VAL A 260 -5.92 4.36 1.63
CA VAL A 260 -5.99 5.42 2.66
C VAL A 260 -4.65 5.58 3.38
N PHE A 261 -4.00 4.48 3.77
CA PHE A 261 -2.67 4.52 4.39
C PHE A 261 -1.64 5.19 3.47
N GLN A 262 -1.58 4.75 2.21
CA GLN A 262 -0.63 5.22 1.20
C GLN A 262 -0.90 6.64 0.70
N SER A 263 -2.09 7.19 0.95
CA SER A 263 -2.42 8.58 0.64
C SER A 263 -2.25 9.54 1.81
N SER A 264 -1.93 9.01 3.00
CA SER A 264 -1.82 9.80 4.23
C SER A 264 -0.41 9.77 4.83
N ILE A 265 -0.04 8.67 5.50
CA ILE A 265 1.22 8.56 6.25
C ILE A 265 2.43 8.67 5.32
N VAL A 266 2.43 7.93 4.22
CA VAL A 266 3.61 7.86 3.35
C VAL A 266 3.86 9.20 2.61
N PRO A 267 2.85 9.89 2.06
CA PRO A 267 3.02 11.24 1.54
C PRO A 267 3.36 12.26 2.61
N ALA A 268 2.87 12.13 3.85
CA ALA A 268 3.26 13.01 4.95
C ALA A 268 4.78 12.95 5.21
N ILE A 269 5.39 11.77 5.14
CA ILE A 269 6.86 11.59 5.19
C ILE A 269 7.51 12.29 3.98
N GLY A 270 7.01 12.03 2.76
CA GLY A 270 7.54 12.64 1.55
C GLY A 270 7.51 14.18 1.56
N ILE A 271 6.40 14.77 1.98
CA ILE A 271 6.23 16.23 2.08
C ILE A 271 7.16 16.83 3.14
N SER A 272 7.39 16.10 4.25
CA SER A 272 8.22 16.58 5.36
C SER A 272 9.71 16.60 5.02
N PHE A 273 10.18 15.60 4.28
CA PHE A 273 11.61 15.33 4.12
C PHE A 273 12.14 15.54 2.70
N THR A 274 11.30 15.96 1.75
CA THR A 274 11.71 16.27 0.37
C THR A 274 11.24 17.65 -0.05
N ALA A 275 11.75 18.13 -1.20
CA ALA A 275 11.24 19.34 -1.83
C ALA A 275 9.79 19.19 -2.34
N TRP A 276 9.23 17.98 -2.34
CA TRP A 276 7.89 17.65 -2.83
C TRP A 276 7.57 18.27 -4.21
N GLN A 277 8.56 18.20 -5.10
CA GLN A 277 8.44 18.66 -6.48
C GLN A 277 7.97 17.49 -7.33
N LEU A 278 6.76 17.59 -7.85
CA LEU A 278 6.12 16.52 -8.61
C LEU A 278 6.41 16.69 -10.10
N THR A 279 6.84 15.60 -10.74
CA THR A 279 7.09 15.54 -12.19
C THR A 279 5.78 15.45 -12.99
N PRO A 280 5.79 15.66 -14.31
CA PRO A 280 4.61 15.40 -15.15
C PRO A 280 4.06 13.98 -14.96
N ALA A 281 4.96 12.99 -14.86
CA ALA A 281 4.58 11.60 -14.62
C ALA A 281 3.88 11.41 -13.26
N ALA A 282 4.35 12.10 -12.22
CA ALA A 282 3.69 12.11 -10.90
C ALA A 282 2.26 12.63 -10.98
N PHE A 283 2.02 13.71 -11.73
CA PHE A 283 0.68 14.25 -11.89
C PHE A 283 -0.23 13.33 -12.70
N VAL A 284 0.26 12.71 -13.78
CA VAL A 284 -0.53 11.75 -14.56
C VAL A 284 -0.87 10.52 -13.73
N SER A 285 0.09 9.93 -13.01
CA SER A 285 -0.18 8.76 -12.16
C SER A 285 -1.20 9.08 -11.07
N ALA A 286 -1.08 10.25 -10.43
CA ALA A 286 -2.01 10.71 -9.40
C ALA A 286 -3.41 10.98 -9.97
N ALA A 287 -3.50 11.60 -11.14
CA ALA A 287 -4.77 11.85 -11.82
C ALA A 287 -5.50 10.55 -12.17
N LEU A 288 -4.77 9.53 -12.66
CA LEU A 288 -5.34 8.22 -12.96
C LEU A 288 -5.81 7.51 -11.68
N ALA A 289 -5.02 7.55 -10.60
CA ALA A 289 -5.41 6.98 -9.31
C ALA A 289 -6.67 7.64 -8.72
N LEU A 290 -6.73 8.98 -8.72
CA LEU A 290 -7.87 9.76 -8.27
C LEU A 290 -9.11 9.50 -9.13
N THR A 291 -8.96 9.47 -10.46
CA THR A 291 -10.05 9.22 -11.39
C THR A 291 -10.63 7.83 -11.19
N SER A 292 -9.75 6.82 -11.05
CA SER A 292 -10.15 5.45 -10.76
C SER A 292 -10.94 5.35 -9.45
N ALA A 293 -10.41 5.92 -8.38
CA ALA A 293 -11.09 5.95 -7.08
C ALA A 293 -12.44 6.68 -7.15
N TRP A 294 -12.53 7.79 -7.88
CA TRP A 294 -13.79 8.50 -8.11
C TRP A 294 -14.83 7.64 -8.84
N ILE A 295 -14.43 6.93 -9.89
CA ILE A 295 -15.32 6.03 -10.64
C ILE A 295 -15.85 4.94 -9.71
N VAL A 296 -14.99 4.30 -8.92
CA VAL A 296 -15.39 3.25 -7.96
C VAL A 296 -16.31 3.85 -6.88
N PHE A 297 -15.94 4.98 -6.28
CA PHE A 297 -16.72 5.68 -5.25
C PHE A 297 -18.14 6.02 -5.76
N LEU A 298 -18.26 6.61 -6.94
CA LEU A 298 -19.55 6.97 -7.53
C LEU A 298 -20.38 5.75 -7.90
N THR A 299 -19.73 4.68 -8.39
CA THR A 299 -20.42 3.43 -8.75
C THR A 299 -21.00 2.76 -7.51
N VAL A 300 -20.22 2.62 -6.43
CA VAL A 300 -20.71 2.10 -5.14
C VAL A 300 -21.79 3.01 -4.56
N ARG A 301 -21.61 4.33 -4.59
CA ARG A 301 -22.62 5.28 -4.07
C ARG A 301 -23.96 5.18 -4.80
N ARG A 302 -23.96 4.97 -6.12
CA ARG A 302 -25.18 4.91 -6.94
C ARG A 302 -25.82 3.52 -6.97
N ARG A 303 -25.01 2.46 -7.02
CA ARG A 303 -25.51 1.09 -7.28
C ARG A 303 -25.37 0.15 -6.10
N GLY A 304 -24.43 0.41 -5.17
CA GLY A 304 -24.12 -0.47 -4.04
C GLY A 304 -23.27 -1.71 -4.39
N TYR A 305 -22.82 -1.84 -5.64
CA TYR A 305 -22.00 -2.96 -6.10
C TYR A 305 -21.06 -2.53 -7.23
N LEU A 306 -20.08 -3.36 -7.56
CA LEU A 306 -19.07 -3.08 -8.59
C LEU A 306 -19.11 -4.13 -9.69
N TYR A 307 -19.03 -3.70 -10.95
CA TYR A 307 -18.94 -4.61 -12.10
C TYR A 307 -17.50 -5.02 -12.33
N GLY A 308 -17.26 -6.33 -12.44
CA GLY A 308 -15.94 -6.88 -12.78
C GLY A 308 -15.38 -6.30 -14.09
N PRO A 309 -16.15 -6.27 -15.20
CA PRO A 309 -15.70 -5.66 -16.45
C PRO A 309 -15.31 -4.19 -16.36
N LEU A 310 -16.03 -3.40 -15.55
CA LEU A 310 -15.69 -1.99 -15.35
C LEU A 310 -14.32 -1.85 -14.68
N LEU A 311 -14.10 -2.58 -13.58
CA LEU A 311 -12.84 -2.55 -12.85
C LEU A 311 -11.67 -3.04 -13.72
N PHE A 312 -11.89 -4.12 -14.49
CA PHE A 312 -10.91 -4.67 -15.41
C PHE A 312 -10.52 -3.67 -16.51
N LEU A 313 -11.51 -3.16 -17.26
CA LEU A 313 -11.25 -2.28 -18.40
C LEU A 313 -10.64 -0.94 -17.96
N MET A 314 -11.14 -0.36 -16.88
CA MET A 314 -10.60 0.90 -16.35
C MET A 314 -9.17 0.70 -15.84
N GLY A 315 -8.93 -0.33 -15.02
CA GLY A 315 -7.61 -0.58 -14.45
C GLY A 315 -6.57 -0.92 -15.52
N ALA A 316 -6.91 -1.81 -16.46
CA ALA A 316 -6.04 -2.16 -17.58
C ALA A 316 -5.80 -0.96 -18.50
N GLY A 317 -6.85 -0.20 -18.83
CA GLY A 317 -6.77 0.98 -19.70
C GLY A 317 -5.90 2.09 -19.12
N PHE A 318 -6.08 2.43 -17.83
CA PHE A 318 -5.27 3.45 -17.17
C PHE A 318 -3.81 3.05 -17.04
N TYR A 319 -3.53 1.79 -16.67
CA TYR A 319 -2.15 1.30 -16.58
C TYR A 319 -1.48 1.29 -17.96
N ALA A 320 -2.14 0.76 -18.99
CA ALA A 320 -1.62 0.72 -20.35
C ALA A 320 -1.39 2.13 -20.92
N PHE A 321 -2.30 3.07 -20.66
CA PHE A 321 -2.15 4.47 -21.03
C PHE A 321 -0.89 5.09 -20.41
N PHE A 322 -0.72 4.93 -19.09
CA PHE A 322 0.46 5.47 -18.40
C PHE A 322 1.77 4.88 -18.94
N VAL A 323 1.83 3.55 -19.08
CA VAL A 323 3.03 2.86 -19.61
C VAL A 323 3.32 3.30 -21.04
N THR A 324 2.30 3.49 -21.88
CA THR A 324 2.48 3.97 -23.26
C THR A 324 3.01 5.39 -23.28
N MET A 325 2.53 6.29 -22.42
CA MET A 325 3.07 7.65 -22.30
C MET A 325 4.55 7.63 -21.92
N VAL A 326 4.93 6.80 -20.93
CA VAL A 326 6.33 6.62 -20.52
C VAL A 326 7.19 6.10 -21.68
N ILE A 327 6.77 5.03 -22.36
CA ILE A 327 7.53 4.43 -23.46
C ILE A 327 7.66 5.39 -24.66
N SER A 328 6.62 6.19 -24.93
CA SER A 328 6.61 7.18 -26.00
C SER A 328 7.48 8.41 -25.72
N GLY A 329 8.04 8.55 -24.51
CA GLY A 329 8.79 9.73 -24.09
C GLY A 329 7.93 10.98 -23.86
N ALA A 330 6.61 10.81 -23.70
CA ALA A 330 5.70 11.91 -23.39
C ALA A 330 5.78 12.36 -21.91
N LEU A 331 6.48 11.58 -21.07
CA LEU A 331 6.65 11.76 -19.63
C LEU A 331 8.10 11.59 -19.19
#